data_AF-A0A2M6YNS6-F1
#
_entry.id   AF-A0A2M6YNS6-F1
#
_cell.length_a   1.000
_cell.length_b   1.000
_cell.length_c   1.000
_cell.angle_alpha   90.00
_cell.angle_beta   90.00
_cell.angle_gamma   90.00
#
_symmetry.space_group_name_H-M   'P 1'
#
loop_
_entity.id
_entity.type
_entity.pdbx_description
1 polymer ?
#
loop_
_entity_poly.entity_id
_entity_poly.type
_entity_poly.pdbx_seq_one_letter_code
_entity_poly.pdbx_strand_id
1 'polypeptide(L)'
;MMSNQLELSTIDRIIASRGRLLEAYPPRLAVKGEDEGGCGVTGFACSIPVGGKHIFEPSRQMHNRGNGKGGGIAAVGLVPEALGVSREILETHYMLQVALIDPEDKTVAKAVTEQFIDPYLEVVKSELIPTIGDYRDIPGLEVRPPDVMRCFVRVKPDVLRDFTAANHLEGLRPGRAEDEFMFQNAFKLNSTFYSTLGDKKAFVMSHGRNMMILKIVGYAEEVASYYQLEDFKAHIWIAHQRYPTKGRVWHPGGAH
;
A
#
# COMPACT_ATOMS: atom_id res chain seq x y z
N MET A 1 34.91 -32.47 -16.84
CA MET A 1 34.69 -31.43 -15.80
C MET A 1 33.20 -31.13 -15.76
N MET A 2 32.46 -31.81 -14.87
CA MET A 2 31.05 -31.48 -14.66
C MET A 2 31.02 -30.19 -13.83
N SER A 3 30.58 -29.11 -14.45
CA SER A 3 30.26 -27.85 -13.77
C SER A 3 29.22 -28.16 -12.70
N ASN A 4 29.63 -28.07 -11.44
CA ASN A 4 28.73 -28.13 -10.30
C ASN A 4 27.99 -26.79 -10.27
N GLN A 5 26.94 -26.66 -11.09
CA GLN A 5 25.99 -25.55 -10.95
C GLN A 5 25.33 -25.73 -9.59
N LEU A 6 25.81 -24.99 -8.59
CA LEU A 6 25.13 -24.84 -7.31
C LEU A 6 23.68 -24.42 -7.59
N GLU A 7 22.71 -25.29 -7.30
CA GLU A 7 21.31 -24.92 -7.34
C GLU A 7 21.12 -23.74 -6.40
N LEU A 8 20.77 -22.58 -6.97
CA LEU A 8 20.48 -21.38 -6.20
C LEU A 8 19.31 -21.67 -5.27
N SER A 9 19.46 -21.32 -3.99
CA SER A 9 18.36 -21.43 -3.03
C SER A 9 17.21 -20.50 -3.44
N THR A 10 16.00 -20.75 -2.94
CA THR A 10 14.86 -19.82 -3.13
C THR A 10 15.21 -18.37 -2.78
N ILE A 11 15.98 -18.16 -1.71
CA ILE A 11 16.41 -16.83 -1.28
C ILE A 11 17.29 -16.19 -2.35
N ASP A 12 18.28 -16.92 -2.86
CA ASP A 12 19.19 -16.42 -3.88
C ASP A 12 18.47 -16.08 -5.18
N ARG A 13 17.46 -16.87 -5.57
CA ARG A 13 16.66 -16.60 -6.78
C ARG A 13 15.81 -15.34 -6.64
N ILE A 14 15.21 -15.11 -5.46
CA ILE A 14 14.49 -13.86 -5.16
C ILE A 14 15.44 -12.66 -5.15
N ILE A 15 16.61 -12.79 -4.50
CA ILE A 15 17.63 -11.73 -4.49
C ILE A 15 18.08 -11.41 -5.92
N ALA A 16 18.37 -12.42 -6.74
CA ALA A 16 18.78 -12.24 -8.13
C ALA A 16 17.69 -11.58 -8.98
N SER A 17 16.43 -11.98 -8.78
CA SER A 17 15.27 -11.37 -9.45
C SER A 17 15.13 -9.88 -9.11
N ARG A 18 15.29 -9.53 -7.84
CA ARG A 18 15.30 -8.13 -7.38
C ARG A 18 16.53 -7.35 -7.81
N GLY A 19 17.69 -8.01 -7.95
CA GLY A 19 18.91 -7.40 -8.49
C GLY A 19 18.69 -6.83 -9.89
N ARG A 20 18.10 -7.64 -10.80
CA ARG A 20 17.72 -7.18 -12.15
C ARG A 20 16.71 -6.04 -12.13
N LEU A 21 15.78 -6.06 -11.17
CA LEU A 21 14.82 -4.97 -10.99
C LEU A 21 15.51 -3.65 -10.66
N LEU A 22 16.53 -3.68 -9.78
CA LEU A 22 17.32 -2.50 -9.43
C LEU A 22 18.21 -2.02 -10.59
N GLU A 23 18.61 -2.88 -11.51
CA GLU A 23 19.32 -2.45 -12.73
C GLU A 23 18.40 -1.67 -13.68
N ALA A 24 17.17 -2.16 -13.87
CA ALA A 24 16.17 -1.51 -14.74
C ALA A 24 15.54 -0.26 -14.11
N TYR A 25 15.41 -0.26 -12.77
CA TYR A 25 14.82 0.81 -11.98
C TYR A 25 15.78 1.19 -10.83
N PRO A 26 16.92 1.83 -11.17
CA PRO A 26 17.96 2.14 -10.18
C PRO A 26 17.40 2.99 -9.05
N PRO A 27 17.48 2.51 -7.79
CA PRO A 27 17.02 3.29 -6.66
C PRO A 27 17.92 4.52 -6.55
N ARG A 28 17.31 5.69 -6.45
CA ARG A 28 18.06 6.89 -6.15
C ARG A 28 18.31 6.90 -4.65
N LEU A 29 19.55 6.60 -4.25
CA LEU A 29 20.00 6.61 -2.86
C LEU A 29 19.74 8.00 -2.25
N ALA A 30 18.66 8.11 -1.47
CA ALA A 30 18.53 9.17 -0.49
C ALA A 30 19.14 8.63 0.81
N VAL A 31 20.24 9.22 1.24
CA VAL A 31 20.81 8.93 2.57
C VAL A 31 19.77 9.40 3.60
N LYS A 32 19.07 8.44 4.22
CA LYS A 32 18.18 8.72 5.34
C LYS A 32 19.08 9.08 6.53
N GLY A 33 19.04 10.34 6.94
CA GLY A 33 19.64 10.76 8.22
C GLY A 33 18.90 10.13 9.39
N GLU A 34 19.54 10.08 10.55
CA GLU A 34 18.90 9.64 11.79
C GLU A 34 17.69 10.53 12.10
N ASP A 35 16.52 9.92 12.28
CA ASP A 35 15.28 10.61 12.69
C ASP A 35 15.17 10.51 14.23
N GLU A 36 15.46 11.59 14.95
CA GLU A 36 15.21 11.68 16.41
C GLU A 36 13.76 12.10 16.71
N GLY A 37 12.85 11.13 16.88
CA GLY A 37 11.46 11.42 17.26
C GLY A 37 10.69 10.18 17.69
N GLY A 38 9.94 10.26 18.79
CA GLY A 38 9.18 9.13 19.30
C GLY A 38 7.82 8.99 18.62
N CYS A 39 7.75 8.29 17.47
CA CYS A 39 6.49 7.98 16.77
C CYS A 39 5.52 7.20 17.67
N GLY A 40 4.21 7.45 17.55
CA GLY A 40 3.16 6.68 18.24
C GLY A 40 2.70 5.48 17.42
N VAL A 41 2.48 4.33 18.06
CA VAL A 41 1.76 3.20 17.48
C VAL A 41 0.78 2.63 18.50
N THR A 42 -0.43 2.32 18.04
CA THR A 42 -1.44 1.61 18.83
C THR A 42 -2.13 0.61 17.93
N GLY A 43 -2.62 -0.48 18.51
CA GLY A 43 -3.37 -1.47 17.76
C GLY A 43 -4.04 -2.47 18.68
N PHE A 44 -5.06 -3.12 18.15
CA PHE A 44 -5.79 -4.17 18.84
C PHE A 44 -6.26 -5.23 17.86
N ALA A 45 -6.56 -6.41 18.40
CA ALA A 45 -7.17 -7.53 17.70
C ALA A 45 -8.43 -7.98 18.45
N CYS A 46 -9.48 -8.34 17.73
CA CYS A 46 -10.76 -8.78 18.29
C CYS A 46 -11.26 -10.03 17.57
N SER A 47 -11.87 -10.96 18.31
CA SER A 47 -12.47 -12.19 17.77
C SER A 47 -13.73 -11.93 16.94
N ILE A 48 -14.35 -10.75 17.12
CA ILE A 48 -15.44 -10.26 16.28
C ILE A 48 -14.97 -9.01 15.51
N PRO A 49 -15.49 -8.75 14.30
CA PRO A 49 -15.10 -7.57 13.55
C PRO A 49 -15.73 -6.33 14.18
N VAL A 50 -14.93 -5.31 14.47
CA VAL A 50 -15.36 -4.06 15.11
C VAL A 50 -15.04 -2.84 14.23
N GLY A 51 -15.81 -1.77 14.43
CA GLY A 51 -15.70 -0.54 13.64
C GLY A 51 -14.40 0.23 13.87
N GLY A 52 -13.93 0.96 12.85
CA GLY A 52 -12.73 1.80 12.95
C GLY A 52 -12.81 2.86 14.05
N LYS A 53 -14.00 3.28 14.49
CA LYS A 53 -14.17 4.19 15.63
C LYS A 53 -13.43 3.75 16.91
N HIS A 54 -13.18 2.45 17.08
CA HIS A 54 -12.47 1.93 18.25
C HIS A 54 -10.96 2.22 18.22
N ILE A 55 -10.37 2.53 17.06
CA ILE A 55 -8.96 2.97 16.97
C ILE A 55 -8.81 4.48 17.12
N PHE A 56 -9.91 5.24 17.07
CA PHE A 56 -9.91 6.71 17.05
C PHE A 56 -9.39 7.32 18.35
N GLU A 57 -10.00 6.98 19.49
CA GLU A 57 -9.60 7.52 20.80
C GLU A 57 -8.14 7.12 21.16
N PRO A 58 -7.71 5.86 21.00
CA PRO A 58 -6.30 5.51 21.16
C PRO A 58 -5.37 6.31 20.23
N SER A 59 -5.80 6.60 18.99
CA SER A 59 -5.01 7.40 18.04
C SER A 59 -4.83 8.83 18.52
N ARG A 60 -5.90 9.47 19.00
CA ARG A 60 -5.85 10.84 19.56
C ARG A 60 -4.96 10.93 20.80
N GLN A 61 -4.91 9.89 21.61
CA GLN A 61 -4.00 9.87 22.77
C GLN A 61 -2.52 9.79 22.38
N MET A 62 -2.21 9.49 21.13
CA MET A 62 -0.85 9.53 20.57
C MET A 62 -0.50 10.86 19.91
N HIS A 63 -1.37 11.88 19.95
CA HIS A 63 -1.16 13.16 19.26
C HIS A 63 0.15 13.86 19.67
N ASN A 64 0.57 13.70 20.93
CA ASN A 64 1.85 14.19 21.45
C ASN A 64 3.08 13.37 20.97
N ARG A 65 2.86 12.27 20.27
CA ARG A 65 3.87 11.39 19.65
C ARG A 65 3.88 11.52 18.12
N GLY A 66 3.16 12.50 17.57
CA GLY A 66 3.15 12.91 16.18
C GLY A 66 3.24 14.42 16.04
N ASN A 67 3.29 14.91 14.80
CA ASN A 67 3.29 16.35 14.51
C ASN A 67 2.41 16.72 13.30
N GLY A 68 1.45 15.86 12.95
CA GLY A 68 0.53 16.04 11.83
C GLY A 68 1.17 15.87 10.45
N LYS A 69 2.40 15.34 10.36
CA LYS A 69 3.12 15.15 9.08
C LYS A 69 3.10 13.72 8.55
N GLY A 70 2.33 12.85 9.19
CA GLY A 70 2.14 11.49 8.72
C GLY A 70 1.29 10.68 9.68
N GLY A 71 0.10 10.31 9.23
CA GLY A 71 -0.84 9.46 9.95
C GLY A 71 -1.19 8.27 9.07
N GLY A 72 -1.34 7.10 9.69
CA GLY A 72 -1.71 5.88 8.98
C GLY A 72 -2.61 4.98 9.81
N ILE A 73 -3.52 4.28 9.14
CA ILE A 73 -4.34 3.21 9.69
C ILE A 73 -4.19 1.96 8.81
N ALA A 74 -3.96 0.82 9.46
CA ALA A 74 -4.10 -0.49 8.85
C ALA A 74 -5.32 -1.22 9.42
N ALA A 75 -6.03 -1.93 8.55
CA ALA A 75 -7.14 -2.81 8.92
C ALA A 75 -6.89 -4.20 8.32
N VAL A 76 -7.07 -5.25 9.13
CA VAL A 76 -6.84 -6.66 8.72
C VAL A 76 -8.00 -7.53 9.17
N GLY A 77 -8.37 -8.53 8.36
CA GLY A 77 -9.54 -9.36 8.61
C GLY A 77 -10.80 -8.55 8.39
N LEU A 78 -11.01 -8.17 7.14
CA LEU A 78 -12.08 -7.27 6.70
C LEU A 78 -13.40 -8.04 6.52
N VAL A 79 -14.50 -7.29 6.43
CA VAL A 79 -15.84 -7.83 6.16
C VAL A 79 -16.13 -7.73 4.65
N PRO A 80 -16.35 -8.86 3.93
CA PRO A 80 -16.48 -8.86 2.47
C PRO A 80 -17.69 -8.06 1.98
N GLU A 81 -18.78 -8.02 2.75
CA GLU A 81 -20.00 -7.27 2.42
C GLU A 81 -19.74 -5.75 2.40
N ALA A 82 -18.90 -5.24 3.31
CA ALA A 82 -18.51 -3.83 3.34
C ALA A 82 -17.63 -3.43 2.14
N LEU A 83 -17.05 -4.42 1.47
CA LEU A 83 -16.22 -4.25 0.27
C LEU A 83 -16.99 -4.60 -1.01
N GLY A 84 -18.23 -5.08 -0.91
CA GLY A 84 -19.03 -5.53 -2.04
C GLY A 84 -18.39 -6.65 -2.85
N VAL A 85 -17.69 -7.58 -2.18
CA VAL A 85 -17.07 -8.77 -2.81
C VAL A 85 -17.46 -10.04 -2.05
N SER A 86 -17.22 -11.22 -2.63
CA SER A 86 -17.40 -12.48 -1.91
C SER A 86 -16.26 -12.73 -0.92
N ARG A 87 -16.48 -13.61 0.05
CA ARG A 87 -15.42 -14.09 0.96
C ARG A 87 -14.25 -14.72 0.19
N GLU A 88 -14.54 -15.49 -0.84
CA GLU A 88 -13.52 -16.09 -1.70
C GLU A 88 -12.63 -15.03 -2.35
N ILE A 89 -13.22 -13.97 -2.91
CA ILE A 89 -12.44 -12.87 -3.50
C ILE A 89 -11.55 -12.23 -2.45
N LEU A 90 -12.10 -11.92 -1.27
CA LEU A 90 -11.34 -11.28 -0.18
C LEU A 90 -10.15 -12.11 0.30
N GLU A 91 -10.28 -13.44 0.33
CA GLU A 91 -9.26 -14.37 0.81
C GLU A 91 -8.19 -14.69 -0.25
N THR A 92 -8.57 -14.70 -1.54
CA THR A 92 -7.69 -15.19 -2.61
C THR A 92 -7.07 -14.07 -3.45
N HIS A 93 -7.72 -12.91 -3.56
CA HIS A 93 -7.27 -11.79 -4.39
C HIS A 93 -6.47 -10.77 -3.58
N TYR A 94 -5.47 -10.17 -4.22
CA TYR A 94 -4.81 -9.00 -3.64
C TYR A 94 -5.76 -7.82 -3.69
N MET A 95 -5.85 -7.10 -2.58
CA MET A 95 -6.34 -5.75 -2.54
C MET A 95 -5.17 -4.81 -2.85
N LEU A 96 -5.06 -4.41 -4.12
CA LEU A 96 -4.11 -3.41 -4.58
C LEU A 96 -4.71 -2.02 -4.37
N GLN A 97 -4.07 -1.21 -3.52
CA GLN A 97 -4.45 0.18 -3.28
C GLN A 97 -3.41 1.11 -3.88
N VAL A 98 -3.81 1.92 -4.86
CA VAL A 98 -2.97 2.94 -5.47
C VAL A 98 -3.51 4.31 -5.08
N ALA A 99 -2.69 5.10 -4.39
CA ALA A 99 -3.01 6.47 -4.08
C ALA A 99 -2.65 7.37 -5.27
N LEU A 100 -3.62 8.18 -5.68
CA LEU A 100 -3.54 9.20 -6.72
C LEU A 100 -3.41 10.55 -6.03
N ILE A 101 -2.26 11.19 -6.20
CA ILE A 101 -1.86 12.32 -5.34
C ILE A 101 -2.54 13.60 -5.77
N ASP A 102 -2.63 13.83 -7.08
CA ASP A 102 -3.44 14.90 -7.64
C ASP A 102 -4.77 14.32 -8.17
N PRO A 103 -5.87 14.48 -7.41
CA PRO A 103 -7.19 13.99 -7.79
C PRO A 103 -7.80 14.72 -9.00
N GLU A 104 -7.30 15.92 -9.34
CA GLU A 104 -7.75 16.65 -10.52
C GLU A 104 -7.09 16.11 -11.80
N ASP A 105 -5.89 15.50 -11.68
CA ASP A 105 -5.20 14.86 -12.79
C ASP A 105 -5.72 13.44 -13.06
N LYS A 106 -6.87 13.38 -13.74
CA LYS A 106 -7.50 12.12 -14.18
C LYS A 106 -6.63 11.30 -15.13
N THR A 107 -5.58 11.88 -15.72
CA THR A 107 -4.70 11.15 -16.65
C THR A 107 -3.79 10.16 -15.92
N VAL A 108 -3.48 10.40 -14.65
CA VAL A 108 -2.63 9.53 -13.84
C VAL A 108 -3.29 8.17 -13.60
N ALA A 109 -4.57 8.16 -13.22
CA ALA A 109 -5.32 6.92 -12.99
C ALA A 109 -5.33 6.02 -14.23
N LYS A 110 -5.55 6.65 -15.41
CA LYS A 110 -5.51 5.97 -16.70
C LYS A 110 -4.11 5.40 -16.97
N ALA A 111 -3.06 6.20 -16.82
CA ALA A 111 -1.68 5.76 -17.06
C ALA A 111 -1.26 4.63 -16.11
N VAL A 112 -1.64 4.68 -14.84
CA VAL A 112 -1.42 3.59 -13.87
C VAL A 112 -2.06 2.30 -14.37
N THR A 113 -3.32 2.39 -14.79
CA THR A 113 -4.11 1.23 -15.20
C THR A 113 -3.55 0.60 -16.48
N GLU A 114 -3.34 1.40 -17.53
CA GLU A 114 -2.85 0.94 -18.83
C GLU A 114 -1.42 0.38 -18.77
N GLN A 115 -0.57 0.88 -17.87
CA GLN A 115 0.84 0.48 -17.80
C GLN A 115 1.13 -0.62 -16.78
N PHE A 116 0.40 -0.70 -15.66
CA PHE A 116 0.75 -1.58 -14.52
C PHE A 116 -0.38 -2.49 -14.04
N ILE A 117 -1.61 -2.32 -14.52
CA ILE A 117 -2.75 -3.14 -14.11
C ILE A 117 -3.24 -3.97 -15.30
N ASP A 118 -3.83 -3.34 -16.31
CA ASP A 118 -4.51 -4.03 -17.42
C ASP A 118 -3.65 -5.05 -18.17
N PRO A 119 -2.35 -4.82 -18.43
CA PRO A 119 -1.54 -5.81 -19.12
C PRO A 119 -1.30 -7.07 -18.29
N TYR A 120 -1.18 -6.93 -16.98
CA TYR A 120 -0.59 -7.95 -16.10
C TYR A 120 -1.59 -8.64 -15.17
N LEU A 121 -2.66 -7.94 -14.82
CA LEU A 121 -3.56 -8.32 -13.75
C LEU A 121 -4.95 -8.59 -14.30
N GLU A 122 -5.59 -9.61 -13.75
CA GLU A 122 -7.03 -9.80 -13.86
C GLU A 122 -7.69 -9.00 -12.73
N VAL A 123 -8.60 -8.08 -13.10
CA VAL A 123 -9.29 -7.20 -12.16
C VAL A 123 -10.73 -7.67 -12.00
N VAL A 124 -11.08 -8.13 -10.80
CA VAL A 124 -12.44 -8.57 -10.49
C VAL A 124 -13.33 -7.39 -10.07
N LYS A 125 -12.73 -6.41 -9.37
CA LYS A 125 -13.41 -5.19 -8.95
C LYS A 125 -12.41 -4.06 -8.85
N SER A 126 -12.80 -2.86 -9.28
CA SER A 126 -12.04 -1.62 -9.09
C SER A 126 -12.99 -0.49 -8.69
N GLU A 127 -12.60 0.29 -7.69
CA GLU A 127 -13.37 1.45 -7.21
C GLU A 127 -12.45 2.46 -6.53
N LEU A 128 -12.90 3.71 -6.39
CA LEU A 128 -12.27 4.66 -5.47
C LEU A 128 -12.80 4.41 -4.05
N ILE A 129 -11.91 4.47 -3.06
CA ILE A 129 -12.30 4.41 -1.65
C ILE A 129 -13.14 5.65 -1.33
N PRO A 130 -14.31 5.48 -0.69
CA PRO A 130 -15.15 6.61 -0.29
C PRO A 130 -14.38 7.60 0.59
N THR A 131 -14.56 8.87 0.31
CA THR A 131 -14.05 9.97 1.13
C THR A 131 -15.20 10.86 1.57
N ILE A 132 -15.02 11.64 2.63
CA ILE A 132 -15.91 12.78 2.86
C ILE A 132 -15.83 13.76 1.67
N GLY A 133 -16.87 14.59 1.50
CA GLY A 133 -16.97 15.49 0.36
C GLY A 133 -15.92 16.60 0.38
N ASP A 134 -15.75 17.26 1.53
CA ASP A 134 -14.76 18.32 1.71
C ASP A 134 -13.82 17.98 2.88
N TYR A 135 -12.52 17.78 2.58
CA TYR A 135 -11.52 17.47 3.61
C TYR A 135 -11.43 18.55 4.71
N ARG A 136 -11.83 19.80 4.39
CA ARG A 136 -11.83 20.94 5.31
C ARG A 136 -12.89 20.82 6.41
N ASP A 137 -13.84 19.89 6.25
CA ASP A 137 -14.81 19.56 7.30
C ASP A 137 -14.17 18.76 8.45
N ILE A 138 -12.94 18.26 8.29
CA ILE A 138 -12.16 17.62 9.35
C ILE A 138 -11.27 18.68 10.01
N PRO A 139 -11.52 19.05 11.28
CA PRO A 139 -10.70 20.04 11.97
C PRO A 139 -9.25 19.57 12.09
N GLY A 140 -8.31 20.41 11.64
CA GLY A 140 -6.87 20.13 11.70
C GLY A 140 -6.26 19.51 10.44
N LEU A 141 -7.08 19.03 9.51
CA LEU A 141 -6.59 18.45 8.25
C LEU A 141 -6.25 19.55 7.23
N GLU A 142 -4.98 19.93 7.15
CA GLU A 142 -4.50 21.02 6.28
C GLU A 142 -4.27 20.59 4.82
N VAL A 143 -4.01 19.30 4.58
CA VAL A 143 -3.64 18.77 3.27
C VAL A 143 -4.70 17.79 2.81
N ARG A 144 -5.28 18.01 1.63
CA ARG A 144 -6.22 17.06 1.02
C ARG A 144 -5.54 15.69 0.87
N PRO A 145 -6.07 14.62 1.49
CA PRO A 145 -5.52 13.28 1.28
C PRO A 145 -5.76 12.77 -0.14
N PRO A 146 -4.93 11.82 -0.64
CA PRO A 146 -5.05 11.31 -1.99
C PRO A 146 -6.35 10.53 -2.18
N ASP A 147 -6.88 10.56 -3.41
CA ASP A 147 -7.90 9.59 -3.82
C ASP A 147 -7.22 8.21 -3.93
N VAL A 148 -7.88 7.16 -3.45
CA VAL A 148 -7.27 5.82 -3.42
C VAL A 148 -8.09 4.89 -4.30
N MET A 149 -7.49 4.41 -5.38
CA MET A 149 -8.04 3.36 -6.21
C MET A 149 -7.78 2.00 -5.54
N ARG A 150 -8.84 1.24 -5.27
CA ARG A 150 -8.81 -0.12 -4.72
C ARG A 150 -9.22 -1.12 -5.80
N CYS A 151 -8.30 -2.01 -6.14
CA CYS A 151 -8.54 -3.11 -7.07
C CYS A 151 -8.41 -4.46 -6.37
N PHE A 152 -9.34 -5.38 -6.61
CA PHE A 152 -9.21 -6.80 -6.27
C PHE A 152 -8.65 -7.54 -7.48
N VAL A 153 -7.43 -8.05 -7.35
CA VAL A 153 -6.64 -8.52 -8.49
C VAL A 153 -5.95 -9.86 -8.26
N ARG A 154 -5.74 -10.57 -9.36
CA ARG A 154 -4.77 -11.69 -9.49
C ARG A 154 -3.84 -11.41 -10.65
N VAL A 155 -2.65 -12.00 -10.63
CA VAL A 155 -1.78 -11.96 -11.82
C VAL A 155 -2.36 -12.90 -12.86
N LYS A 156 -2.43 -12.46 -14.12
CA LYS A 156 -2.94 -13.30 -15.20
C LYS A 156 -2.13 -14.60 -15.31
N PRO A 157 -2.75 -15.76 -15.58
CA PRO A 157 -2.06 -17.05 -15.52
C PRO A 157 -0.83 -17.17 -16.44
N ASP A 158 -0.93 -16.64 -17.66
CA ASP A 158 0.16 -16.61 -18.64
C ASP A 158 1.30 -15.68 -18.18
N VAL A 159 0.96 -14.48 -17.71
CA VAL A 159 1.92 -13.52 -17.15
C VAL A 159 2.67 -14.11 -15.95
N LEU A 160 1.96 -14.79 -15.04
CA LEU A 160 2.55 -15.41 -13.87
C LEU A 160 3.47 -16.58 -14.26
N ARG A 161 3.05 -17.42 -15.20
CA ARG A 161 3.86 -18.53 -15.73
C ARG A 161 5.17 -18.00 -16.33
N ASP A 162 5.08 -17.01 -17.20
CA ASP A 162 6.23 -16.47 -17.92
C ASP A 162 7.18 -15.75 -16.95
N PHE A 163 6.64 -15.00 -15.99
CA PHE A 163 7.42 -14.38 -14.91
C PHE A 163 8.14 -15.42 -14.04
N THR A 164 7.45 -16.50 -13.68
CA THR A 164 8.01 -17.57 -12.85
C THR A 164 9.20 -18.22 -13.55
N ALA A 165 9.05 -18.54 -14.84
CA ALA A 165 10.10 -19.12 -15.65
C ALA A 165 11.30 -18.18 -15.83
N ALA A 166 11.04 -16.92 -16.18
CA ALA A 166 12.08 -15.90 -16.38
C ALA A 166 12.90 -15.60 -15.13
N ASN A 167 12.36 -15.89 -13.93
CA ASN A 167 13.03 -15.65 -12.66
C ASN A 167 13.46 -16.93 -11.93
N HIS A 168 13.32 -18.09 -12.56
CA HIS A 168 13.63 -19.40 -11.99
C HIS A 168 12.90 -19.68 -10.68
N LEU A 169 11.65 -19.21 -10.57
CA LEU A 169 10.82 -19.33 -9.36
C LEU A 169 9.92 -20.57 -9.39
N GLU A 170 10.25 -21.57 -10.21
CA GLU A 170 9.56 -22.86 -10.22
C GLU A 170 9.78 -23.62 -8.90
N GLY A 171 8.79 -24.42 -8.50
CA GLY A 171 8.86 -25.23 -7.29
C GLY A 171 8.65 -24.46 -5.98
N LEU A 172 8.39 -23.14 -6.03
CA LEU A 172 7.96 -22.41 -4.85
C LEU A 172 6.59 -22.86 -4.36
N ARG A 173 6.33 -22.65 -3.06
CA ARG A 173 4.98 -22.83 -2.51
C ARG A 173 3.95 -22.04 -3.33
N PRO A 174 2.71 -22.55 -3.50
CA PRO A 174 1.66 -21.86 -4.22
C PRO A 174 1.52 -20.40 -3.78
N GLY A 175 1.37 -19.50 -4.75
CA GLY A 175 1.20 -18.06 -4.52
C GLY A 175 2.51 -17.28 -4.27
N ARG A 176 3.65 -17.91 -3.96
CA ARG A 176 4.89 -17.17 -3.65
C ARG A 176 5.51 -16.46 -4.86
N ALA A 177 5.44 -17.06 -6.04
CA ALA A 177 5.84 -16.39 -7.27
C ALA A 177 4.93 -15.19 -7.58
N GLU A 178 3.63 -15.31 -7.26
CA GLU A 178 2.67 -14.23 -7.41
C GLU A 178 2.91 -13.10 -6.39
N ASP A 179 3.26 -13.43 -5.14
CA ASP A 179 3.64 -12.45 -4.10
C ASP A 179 4.85 -11.63 -4.60
N GLU A 180 5.86 -12.29 -5.17
CA GLU A 180 7.04 -11.62 -5.74
C GLU A 180 6.67 -10.79 -6.97
N PHE A 181 5.80 -11.28 -7.86
CA PHE A 181 5.30 -10.49 -8.98
C PHE A 181 4.64 -9.20 -8.51
N MET A 182 3.72 -9.29 -7.54
CA MET A 182 3.01 -8.13 -7.00
C MET A 182 3.96 -7.13 -6.35
N PHE A 183 4.97 -7.60 -5.62
CA PHE A 183 6.04 -6.76 -5.08
C PHE A 183 6.79 -6.01 -6.20
N GLN A 184 7.23 -6.71 -7.24
CA GLN A 184 7.95 -6.06 -8.34
C GLN A 184 7.06 -5.11 -9.13
N ASN A 185 5.78 -5.44 -9.35
CA ASN A 185 4.82 -4.56 -10.01
C ASN A 185 4.65 -3.25 -9.21
N ALA A 186 4.47 -3.35 -7.88
CA ALA A 186 4.39 -2.19 -7.00
C ALA A 186 5.67 -1.35 -7.01
N PHE A 187 6.84 -2.00 -7.02
CA PHE A 187 8.12 -1.32 -7.12
C PHE A 187 8.28 -0.54 -8.43
N LYS A 188 7.89 -1.14 -9.56
CA LYS A 188 7.93 -0.49 -10.88
C LYS A 188 6.97 0.70 -10.95
N LEU A 189 5.73 0.53 -10.48
CA LEU A 189 4.74 1.60 -10.42
C LEU A 189 5.26 2.78 -9.58
N ASN A 190 5.76 2.50 -8.38
CA ASN A 190 6.31 3.54 -7.49
C ASN A 190 7.54 4.22 -8.10
N SER A 191 8.45 3.47 -8.73
CA SER A 191 9.60 4.04 -9.41
C SER A 191 9.20 4.98 -10.55
N THR A 192 8.11 4.67 -11.26
CA THR A 192 7.61 5.47 -12.38
C THR A 192 6.84 6.71 -11.92
N PHE A 193 5.92 6.58 -10.96
CA PHE A 193 4.98 7.65 -10.58
C PHE A 193 5.32 8.40 -9.29
N TYR A 194 6.29 7.90 -8.51
CA TYR A 194 6.65 8.44 -7.21
C TYR A 194 8.13 8.86 -7.12
N SER A 195 8.69 9.31 -8.24
CA SER A 195 10.09 9.75 -8.30
C SER A 195 10.32 11.04 -7.50
N THR A 196 11.45 11.14 -6.80
CA THR A 196 11.82 12.28 -5.94
C THR A 196 12.25 13.54 -6.70
N LEU A 197 12.56 13.43 -8.00
CA LEU A 197 12.96 14.57 -8.86
C LEU A 197 11.82 15.03 -9.80
N GLY A 198 10.67 14.37 -9.79
CA GLY A 198 9.48 14.77 -10.54
C GLY A 198 8.30 15.00 -9.61
N ASP A 199 7.18 15.44 -10.19
CA ASP A 199 5.93 15.52 -9.43
C ASP A 199 5.52 14.11 -8.99
N LYS A 200 5.25 13.96 -7.70
CA LYS A 200 4.70 12.72 -7.16
C LYS A 200 3.26 12.63 -7.63
N LYS A 201 2.96 11.66 -8.49
CA LYS A 201 1.65 11.50 -9.12
C LYS A 201 0.83 10.38 -8.50
N ALA A 202 1.47 9.23 -8.26
CA ALA A 202 0.82 8.08 -7.66
C ALA A 202 1.82 7.14 -6.98
N PHE A 203 1.32 6.31 -6.07
CA PHE A 203 2.09 5.21 -5.48
C PHE A 203 1.18 4.10 -4.97
N VAL A 204 1.70 2.88 -4.90
CA VAL A 204 1.06 1.76 -4.22
C VAL A 204 1.09 2.01 -2.72
N MET A 205 -0.08 2.29 -2.16
CA MET A 205 -0.33 2.47 -0.74
C MET A 205 -0.25 1.12 0.01
N SER A 206 -0.84 0.08 -0.57
CA SER A 206 -0.76 -1.30 -0.06
C SER A 206 -1.08 -2.32 -1.15
N HIS A 207 -0.60 -3.55 -1.01
CA HIS A 207 -0.96 -4.68 -1.88
C HIS A 207 -0.93 -6.00 -1.10
N GLY A 208 -2.03 -6.30 -0.41
CA GLY A 208 -2.14 -7.48 0.46
C GLY A 208 -3.48 -8.20 0.29
N ARG A 209 -3.61 -9.42 0.80
CA ARG A 209 -4.89 -10.14 0.85
C ARG A 209 -5.55 -9.89 2.20
N ASN A 210 -6.85 -9.62 2.19
CA ASN A 210 -7.63 -9.38 3.41
C ASN A 210 -7.03 -8.33 4.38
N MET A 211 -6.38 -7.30 3.83
CA MET A 211 -5.84 -6.17 4.56
C MET A 211 -5.83 -4.91 3.71
N MET A 212 -5.85 -3.76 4.36
CA MET A 212 -5.64 -2.46 3.73
C MET A 212 -4.82 -1.54 4.64
N ILE A 213 -4.15 -0.57 4.02
CA ILE A 213 -3.44 0.50 4.72
C ILE A 213 -3.83 1.82 4.05
N LEU A 214 -4.21 2.82 4.85
CA LEU A 214 -4.48 4.17 4.38
C LEU A 214 -3.59 5.14 5.13
N LYS A 215 -3.06 6.12 4.40
CA LYS A 215 -2.06 7.05 4.92
C LYS A 215 -2.28 8.45 4.38
N ILE A 216 -2.08 9.44 5.24
CA ILE A 216 -2.28 10.85 4.90
C ILE A 216 -1.15 11.71 5.47
N VAL A 217 -1.06 12.95 4.98
CA VAL A 217 -0.33 14.03 5.68
C VAL A 217 -1.30 14.63 6.68
N GLY A 218 -1.18 14.20 7.93
CA GLY A 218 -2.12 14.50 9.00
C GLY A 218 -1.88 13.56 10.18
N TYR A 219 -2.87 13.42 11.04
CA TYR A 219 -2.90 12.47 12.15
C TYR A 219 -3.63 11.18 11.78
N ALA A 220 -3.41 10.11 12.54
CA ALA A 220 -4.02 8.80 12.24
C ALA A 220 -5.54 8.83 12.39
N GLU A 221 -6.04 9.56 13.39
CA GLU A 221 -7.46 9.76 13.62
C GLU A 221 -8.19 10.41 12.42
N GLU A 222 -7.53 11.31 11.71
CA GLU A 222 -8.07 11.99 10.52
C GLU A 222 -8.20 11.02 9.33
N VAL A 223 -7.38 9.96 9.27
CA VAL A 223 -7.51 8.89 8.26
C VAL A 223 -8.87 8.22 8.38
N ALA A 224 -9.30 7.93 9.62
CA ALA A 224 -10.57 7.25 9.87
C ALA A 224 -11.75 8.11 9.45
N SER A 225 -11.74 9.39 9.78
CA SER A 225 -12.81 10.31 9.39
C SER A 225 -12.80 10.59 7.88
N TYR A 226 -11.63 10.85 7.28
CA TYR A 226 -11.57 11.19 5.87
C TYR A 226 -12.04 10.05 4.97
N TYR A 227 -11.60 8.82 5.23
CA TYR A 227 -11.98 7.64 4.45
C TYR A 227 -13.21 6.89 4.99
N GLN A 228 -14.04 7.56 5.80
CA GLN A 228 -15.32 7.04 6.32
C GLN A 228 -15.20 5.65 6.99
N LEU A 229 -14.18 5.46 7.84
CA LEU A 229 -13.88 4.17 8.46
C LEU A 229 -14.58 3.94 9.80
N GLU A 230 -15.37 4.89 10.32
CA GLU A 230 -15.93 4.81 11.68
C GLU A 230 -16.70 3.51 11.93
N ASP A 231 -17.53 3.11 10.96
CA ASP A 231 -18.31 1.87 11.01
C ASP A 231 -17.82 0.78 10.05
N PHE A 232 -16.74 1.04 9.30
CA PHE A 232 -16.04 0.01 8.54
C PHE A 232 -15.47 -1.01 9.54
N LYS A 233 -15.73 -2.30 9.33
CA LYS A 233 -15.39 -3.34 10.31
C LYS A 233 -14.18 -4.16 9.91
N ALA A 234 -13.31 -4.42 10.88
CA ALA A 234 -12.18 -5.33 10.76
C ALA A 234 -11.87 -6.03 12.10
N HIS A 235 -11.13 -7.14 12.04
CA HIS A 235 -10.67 -7.88 13.22
C HIS A 235 -9.46 -7.23 13.89
N ILE A 236 -8.59 -6.59 13.11
CA ILE A 236 -7.38 -5.94 13.61
C ILE A 236 -7.36 -4.52 13.09
N TRP A 237 -7.05 -3.60 14.00
CA TRP A 237 -6.80 -2.19 13.70
C TRP A 237 -5.44 -1.80 14.23
N ILE A 238 -4.67 -1.08 13.43
CA ILE A 238 -3.39 -0.51 13.81
C ILE A 238 -3.40 0.95 13.36
N ALA A 239 -3.02 1.86 14.23
CA ALA A 239 -2.82 3.26 13.91
C ALA A 239 -1.39 3.67 14.25
N HIS A 240 -0.83 4.53 13.40
CA HIS A 240 0.52 5.05 13.55
C HIS A 240 0.54 6.56 13.35
N GLN A 241 1.18 7.27 14.28
CA GLN A 241 1.51 8.68 14.15
C GLN A 241 3.02 8.85 13.95
N ARG A 242 3.39 9.57 12.89
CA ARG A 242 4.77 9.82 12.55
C ARG A 242 5.24 11.15 13.12
N TYR A 243 6.46 11.15 13.66
CA TYR A 243 7.17 12.35 14.11
C TYR A 243 8.49 12.52 13.33
N PRO A 244 8.46 13.15 12.15
CA PRO A 244 9.69 13.50 11.45
C PRO A 244 10.45 14.69 12.04
N THR A 245 11.78 14.66 11.91
CA THR A 245 12.69 15.74 12.33
C THR A 245 13.12 16.71 11.22
N LYS A 246 12.88 16.42 9.93
CA LYS A 246 13.23 17.33 8.81
C LYS A 246 12.20 17.39 7.69
N GLY A 247 11.83 18.60 7.26
CA GLY A 247 11.20 18.88 5.95
C GLY A 247 9.94 19.76 6.03
N ARG A 248 9.83 20.75 5.14
CA ARG A 248 8.59 21.53 4.88
C ARG A 248 7.61 20.79 3.96
N VAL A 249 8.05 19.75 3.27
CA VAL A 249 7.29 19.03 2.24
C VAL A 249 7.04 17.60 2.71
N TRP A 250 5.79 17.30 3.05
CA TRP A 250 5.32 15.98 3.48
C TRP A 250 4.34 15.42 2.46
N HIS A 251 4.38 14.11 2.31
CA HIS A 251 3.55 13.40 1.33
C HIS A 251 3.04 12.09 1.93
N PRO A 252 1.87 11.61 1.48
CA PRO A 252 1.23 10.43 2.07
C PRO A 252 2.10 9.16 2.00
N GLY A 253 2.93 8.97 0.97
CA GLY A 253 3.85 7.82 0.91
C GLY A 253 5.03 7.86 1.91
N GLY A 254 5.16 8.93 2.69
CA GLY A 254 6.16 9.08 3.76
C GLY A 254 5.61 8.80 5.15
N ALA A 255 4.29 8.61 5.27
CA ALA A 255 3.65 8.11 6.47
C ALA A 255 3.77 6.57 6.55
N HIS A 256 3.60 6.03 7.75
CA HIS A 256 3.75 4.59 8.01
C HIS A 256 2.39 3.91 8.12
#